data_AF-A0A540V9E2-F1
#
_entry.id   AF-A0A540V9E2-F1
#
_cell.length_a   1.000
_cell.length_b   1.000
_cell.length_c   1.000
_cell.angle_alpha   90.00
_cell.angle_beta   90.00
_cell.angle_gamma   90.00
#
_symmetry.space_group_name_H-M   'P 1'
#
loop_
_entity.id
_entity.type
_entity.pdbx_description
1 polymer ?
#
loop_
_entity_poly.entity_id
_entity_poly.type
_entity_poly.pdbx_seq_one_letter_code
_entity_poly.pdbx_strand_id
1 'polypeptide(L)'
;MIPRYRALAFTVVRDIVADPDFRSDIKRLTSRYAEDVLRRKDVQERITQFTIEQMHEYAGDGLGGLALRTYRFLNENDFRRRIEQAVQELPRTLDSALDGLDNVLDRLPAALDERSEQIEEIATQAVLAFVEQLDVYSMVLDKLQGYDERELEDLLWRTTNEQLNYIKYLGSVLGCLGGLVIWQPVFALLVFAVVAALVLGADEALLRTRT
;
A
#
# COMPACT_ATOMS: atom_id res chain seq x y z
N MET A 1 8.57 -17.15 11.67
CA MET A 1 7.69 -15.96 11.56
C MET A 1 7.61 -15.47 10.10
N ILE A 2 8.74 -15.23 9.43
CA ILE A 2 8.82 -14.71 8.03
C ILE A 2 7.99 -15.52 6.99
N PRO A 3 7.98 -16.87 6.96
CA PRO A 3 7.28 -17.61 5.91
C PRO A 3 5.76 -17.42 5.90
N ARG A 4 5.16 -17.24 7.09
CA ARG A 4 3.71 -17.08 7.24
C ARG A 4 3.23 -15.69 6.82
N TYR A 5 3.97 -14.64 7.19
CA TYR A 5 3.68 -13.28 6.73
C TYR A 5 3.92 -13.11 5.22
N ARG A 6 4.91 -13.83 4.69
CA ARG A 6 5.23 -13.89 3.26
C ARG A 6 4.12 -14.55 2.44
N ALA A 7 3.62 -15.71 2.87
CA ALA A 7 2.46 -16.35 2.23
C ALA A 7 1.20 -15.49 2.29
N LEU A 8 0.99 -14.77 3.40
CA LEU A 8 -0.13 -13.84 3.56
C LEU A 8 -0.03 -12.66 2.59
N ALA A 9 1.16 -12.05 2.47
CA ALA A 9 1.40 -10.94 1.55
C ALA A 9 1.21 -11.36 0.08
N PHE A 10 1.68 -12.54 -0.30
CA PHE A 10 1.50 -13.05 -1.66
C PHE A 10 0.03 -13.34 -1.98
N THR A 11 -0.70 -13.89 -1.01
CA THR A 11 -2.15 -14.13 -1.14
C THR A 11 -2.91 -12.81 -1.28
N VAL A 12 -2.60 -11.82 -0.44
CA VAL A 12 -3.25 -10.50 -0.49
C VAL A 12 -2.95 -9.78 -1.79
N VAL A 13 -1.70 -9.79 -2.27
CA VAL A 13 -1.33 -9.17 -3.56
C VAL A 13 -2.02 -9.87 -4.72
N ARG A 14 -2.07 -11.21 -4.72
CA ARG A 14 -2.77 -11.98 -5.75
C ARG A 14 -4.27 -11.66 -5.74
N ASP A 15 -4.89 -11.63 -4.58
CA ASP A 15 -6.32 -11.40 -4.44
C ASP A 15 -6.68 -9.96 -4.88
N ILE A 16 -5.83 -8.97 -4.59
CA ILE A 16 -5.99 -7.58 -5.06
C ILE A 16 -5.79 -7.49 -6.59
N VAL A 17 -4.78 -8.16 -7.15
CA VAL A 17 -4.52 -8.13 -8.60
C VAL A 17 -5.60 -8.89 -9.39
N ALA A 18 -6.19 -9.93 -8.79
CA ALA A 18 -7.30 -10.68 -9.35
C ALA A 18 -8.65 -9.96 -9.16
N ASP A 19 -8.72 -8.89 -8.37
CA ASP A 19 -9.96 -8.14 -8.17
C ASP A 19 -10.35 -7.40 -9.47
N PRO A 20 -11.55 -7.65 -10.04
CA PRO A 20 -12.03 -6.94 -11.22
C PRO A 20 -12.19 -5.42 -10.98
N ASP A 21 -12.52 -4.99 -9.77
CA ASP A 21 -12.69 -3.58 -9.44
C ASP A 21 -11.34 -2.86 -9.42
N PHE A 22 -10.32 -3.47 -8.82
CA PHE A 22 -8.94 -2.96 -8.83
C PHE A 22 -8.39 -2.82 -10.26
N ARG A 23 -8.65 -3.83 -11.12
CA ARG A 23 -8.25 -3.80 -12.52
C ARG A 23 -8.94 -2.67 -13.29
N SER A 24 -10.24 -2.47 -13.06
CA SER A 24 -11.00 -1.35 -13.64
C SER A 24 -10.45 0.01 -13.20
N ASP A 25 -10.11 0.15 -11.92
CA ASP A 25 -9.59 1.38 -11.36
C ASP A 25 -8.18 1.70 -11.87
N ILE A 26 -7.29 0.70 -11.99
CA ILE A 26 -5.99 0.88 -12.64
C ILE A 26 -6.16 1.30 -14.09
N LYS A 27 -7.03 0.62 -14.85
CA LYS A 27 -7.30 0.98 -16.26
C LYS A 27 -7.75 2.45 -16.34
N ARG A 28 -8.70 2.86 -15.50
CA ARG A 28 -9.20 4.24 -15.45
C ARG A 28 -8.14 5.25 -15.03
N LEU A 29 -7.24 4.88 -14.13
CA LEU A 29 -6.13 5.74 -13.70
C LEU A 29 -5.10 5.90 -14.82
N THR A 30 -4.70 4.80 -15.45
CA THR A 30 -3.74 4.79 -16.57
C THR A 30 -4.31 5.50 -17.79
N SER A 31 -5.59 5.29 -18.16
CA SER A 31 -6.27 6.04 -19.22
C SER A 31 -6.18 7.53 -18.98
N ARG A 32 -6.60 7.98 -17.79
CA ARG A 32 -6.61 9.41 -17.46
C ARG A 32 -5.22 10.01 -17.47
N TYR A 33 -4.24 9.32 -16.88
CA TYR A 33 -2.86 9.80 -16.85
C TYR A 33 -2.25 9.88 -18.25
N ALA A 34 -2.42 8.83 -19.07
CA ALA A 34 -1.91 8.80 -20.43
C ALA A 34 -2.62 9.83 -21.32
N GLU A 35 -3.93 10.02 -21.16
CA GLU A 35 -4.68 11.07 -21.86
C GLU A 35 -4.19 12.47 -21.48
N ASP A 36 -4.01 12.75 -20.18
CA ASP A 36 -3.49 14.02 -19.69
C ASP A 36 -2.08 14.30 -20.22
N VAL A 37 -1.20 13.30 -20.18
CA VAL A 37 0.17 13.40 -20.71
C VAL A 37 0.16 13.64 -22.22
N LEU A 38 -0.67 12.93 -22.99
CA LEU A 38 -0.76 13.08 -24.44
C LEU A 38 -1.47 14.36 -24.88
N ARG A 39 -2.29 14.97 -24.02
CA ARG A 39 -2.91 16.29 -24.27
C ARG A 39 -1.93 17.45 -24.10
N ARG A 40 -0.82 17.24 -23.39
CA ARG A 40 0.19 18.28 -23.18
C ARG A 40 0.93 18.61 -24.48
N LYS A 41 1.01 19.90 -24.80
CA LYS A 41 1.66 20.38 -26.04
C LYS A 41 3.14 20.00 -26.15
N ASP A 42 3.88 20.02 -25.04
CA ASP A 42 5.29 19.64 -25.02
C ASP A 42 5.52 18.16 -25.36
N VAL A 43 4.57 17.29 -24.98
CA VAL A 43 4.60 15.87 -25.30
C VAL A 43 4.23 15.64 -26.76
N GLN A 44 3.19 16.31 -27.26
CA GLN A 44 2.78 16.22 -28.66
C GLN A 44 3.88 16.68 -29.62
N GLU A 45 4.57 17.78 -29.29
CA GLU A 45 5.69 18.30 -30.08
C GLU A 45 6.88 17.34 -30.07
N ARG A 46 7.18 16.74 -28.90
CA ARG A 46 8.19 15.67 -28.78
C ARG A 46 7.84 14.44 -29.62
N ILE A 47 6.60 13.96 -29.59
CA ILE A 47 6.15 12.81 -30.39
C ILE A 47 6.25 13.14 -31.89
N THR A 48 5.85 14.34 -32.27
CA THR A 48 5.95 14.83 -33.66
C THR A 48 7.40 14.84 -34.12
N GLN A 49 8.30 15.45 -33.34
CA GLN A 49 9.72 15.52 -33.64
C GLN A 49 10.36 14.13 -33.71
N PHE A 50 10.08 13.27 -32.73
CA PHE A 50 10.57 11.90 -32.68
C PHE A 50 10.11 11.09 -33.90
N THR A 51 8.85 11.23 -34.31
CA THR A 51 8.31 10.55 -35.50
C THR A 51 9.00 11.03 -36.78
N ILE A 52 9.23 12.34 -36.90
CA ILE A 52 9.93 12.95 -38.03
C ILE A 52 11.39 12.45 -38.10
N GLU A 53 12.06 12.29 -36.96
CA GLU A 53 13.44 11.78 -36.83
C GLU A 53 13.54 10.27 -37.06
N GLN A 54 12.69 9.44 -36.43
CA GLN A 54 12.71 8.00 -36.63
C GLN A 54 12.38 7.59 -38.07
N MET A 55 11.52 8.35 -38.74
CA MET A 55 11.28 8.14 -40.18
C MET A 55 12.51 8.48 -41.04
N HIS A 56 13.43 9.34 -40.59
CA HIS A 56 14.72 9.55 -41.29
C HIS A 56 15.61 8.31 -41.19
N GLU A 57 15.59 7.64 -40.05
CA GLU A 57 16.41 6.46 -39.75
C GLU A 57 15.91 5.20 -40.47
N TYR A 58 14.58 5.01 -40.55
CA TYR A 58 13.97 3.83 -41.18
C TYR A 58 13.52 4.03 -42.65
N ALA A 59 13.69 5.21 -43.25
CA ALA A 59 13.47 5.41 -44.69
C ALA A 59 14.61 4.81 -45.55
N GLY A 60 15.00 3.57 -45.25
CA GLY A 60 15.95 2.77 -45.99
C GLY A 60 15.25 1.68 -46.79
N ASP A 61 15.46 1.69 -48.11
CA ASP A 61 15.35 0.56 -49.05
C ASP A 61 13.98 -0.03 -49.42
N GLY A 62 12.99 0.82 -49.72
CA GLY A 62 11.75 0.39 -50.38
C GLY A 62 11.06 1.48 -51.20
N LEU A 63 10.23 1.07 -52.18
CA LEU A 63 9.46 1.97 -53.06
C LEU A 63 8.59 2.98 -52.28
N GLY A 64 8.07 2.57 -51.12
CA GLY A 64 7.31 3.45 -50.22
C GLY A 64 8.18 4.52 -49.53
N GLY A 65 9.43 4.21 -49.20
CA GLY A 65 10.36 5.16 -48.57
C GLY A 65 10.83 6.26 -49.53
N LEU A 66 10.98 5.93 -50.82
CA LEU A 66 11.29 6.90 -51.87
C LEU A 66 10.13 7.89 -52.08
N ALA A 67 8.90 7.39 -52.21
CA ALA A 67 7.71 8.25 -52.37
C ALA A 67 7.53 9.19 -51.17
N LEU A 68 7.77 8.70 -49.95
CA LEU A 68 7.66 9.48 -48.73
C LEU A 68 8.73 10.58 -48.63
N ARG A 69 9.99 10.27 -49.00
CA ARG A 69 11.06 11.28 -49.09
C ARG A 69 10.73 12.37 -50.11
N THR A 70 10.24 12.00 -51.29
CA THR A 70 9.88 12.96 -52.34
C THR A 70 8.72 13.86 -51.91
N TYR A 71 7.68 13.30 -51.28
CA TYR A 71 6.55 14.09 -50.77
C TYR A 71 6.99 15.08 -49.69
N ARG A 72 7.85 14.67 -48.76
CA ARG A 72 8.40 15.57 -47.74
C ARG A 72 9.25 16.69 -48.36
N PHE A 73 10.12 16.36 -49.32
CA PHE A 73 11.02 17.35 -49.92
C PHE A 73 10.26 18.43 -50.71
N LEU A 74 9.12 18.07 -51.30
CA LEU A 74 8.26 19.00 -52.03
C LEU A 74 7.33 19.79 -51.09
N ASN A 75 6.78 19.15 -50.04
CA ASN A 75 5.72 19.70 -49.20
C ASN A 75 5.96 19.52 -47.67
N GLU A 76 7.14 19.90 -47.16
CA GLU A 76 7.52 19.70 -45.75
C GLU A 76 6.49 20.27 -44.74
N ASN A 77 5.95 21.45 -45.03
CA ASN A 77 4.93 22.10 -44.18
C ASN A 77 3.60 21.34 -44.15
N ASP A 78 3.22 20.65 -45.23
CA ASP A 78 1.98 19.85 -45.27
C ASP A 78 2.16 18.52 -44.53
N PHE A 79 3.34 17.90 -44.68
CA PHE A 79 3.70 16.67 -43.98
C PHE A 79 3.71 16.87 -42.46
N ARG A 80 4.36 17.93 -41.98
CA ARG A 80 4.39 18.28 -40.55
C ARG A 80 2.98 18.50 -40.00
N ARG A 81 2.13 19.24 -40.71
CA ARG A 81 0.73 19.48 -40.31
C ARG A 81 -0.08 18.19 -40.19
N ARG A 82 0.14 17.23 -41.08
CA ARG A 82 -0.53 15.91 -41.02
C ARG A 82 -0.08 15.08 -39.81
N ILE A 83 1.22 15.11 -39.47
CA ILE A 83 1.73 14.45 -38.26
C ILE A 83 1.15 15.14 -37.02
N GLU A 84 1.17 16.46 -36.97
CA GLU A 84 0.58 17.22 -35.85
C GLU A 84 -0.92 16.91 -35.67
N GLN A 85 -1.68 16.82 -36.77
CA GLN A 85 -3.09 16.41 -36.73
C GLN A 85 -3.26 14.98 -36.24
N ALA A 86 -2.45 14.03 -36.71
CA ALA A 86 -2.50 12.64 -36.25
C ALA A 86 -2.15 12.52 -34.76
N VAL A 87 -1.16 13.27 -34.29
CA VAL A 87 -0.76 13.31 -32.86
C VAL A 87 -1.86 13.92 -31.98
N GLN A 88 -2.60 14.92 -32.49
CA GLN A 88 -3.75 15.51 -31.79
C GLN A 88 -4.93 14.54 -31.63
N GLU A 89 -5.03 13.52 -32.49
CA GLU A 89 -6.08 12.50 -32.42
C GLU A 89 -5.74 11.32 -31.50
N LEU A 90 -4.46 11.12 -31.16
CA LEU A 90 -3.98 10.02 -30.29
C LEU A 90 -4.70 9.91 -28.94
N PRO A 91 -5.01 11.00 -28.20
CA PRO A 91 -5.71 10.88 -26.93
C PRO A 91 -7.10 10.25 -27.08
N ARG A 92 -7.78 10.45 -28.22
CA ARG A 92 -9.13 9.91 -28.47
C ARG A 92 -9.12 8.43 -28.84
N THR A 93 -8.04 7.95 -29.46
CA THR A 93 -7.90 6.54 -29.82
C THR A 93 -7.32 5.71 -28.68
N LEU A 94 -6.86 6.35 -27.60
CA LEU A 94 -6.29 5.71 -26.43
C LEU A 94 -7.28 4.75 -25.76
N ASP A 95 -8.55 5.15 -25.59
CA ASP A 95 -9.57 4.29 -24.96
C ASP A 95 -9.69 2.93 -25.65
N SER A 96 -9.71 2.92 -26.99
CA SER A 96 -9.79 1.68 -27.77
C SER A 96 -8.49 0.87 -27.72
N ALA A 97 -7.33 1.52 -27.57
CA ALA A 97 -6.05 0.83 -27.38
C ALA A 97 -5.94 0.20 -25.98
N LEU A 98 -6.54 0.83 -24.97
CA LEU A 98 -6.56 0.34 -23.60
C LEU A 98 -7.55 -0.82 -23.40
N ASP A 99 -8.56 -0.98 -24.25
CA ASP A 99 -9.37 -2.22 -24.28
C ASP A 99 -8.52 -3.45 -24.64
N GLY A 100 -7.44 -3.28 -25.41
CA GLY A 100 -6.47 -4.34 -25.66
C GLY A 100 -5.66 -4.76 -24.42
N LEU A 101 -5.56 -3.90 -23.40
CA LEU A 101 -4.86 -4.21 -22.15
C LEU A 101 -5.64 -5.17 -21.26
N ASP A 102 -6.94 -5.33 -21.46
CA ASP A 102 -7.76 -6.25 -20.65
C ASP A 102 -7.20 -7.68 -20.76
N ASN A 103 -6.83 -8.12 -21.96
CA ASN A 103 -6.25 -9.45 -22.20
C ASN A 103 -4.85 -9.61 -21.58
N VAL A 104 -4.11 -8.51 -21.40
CA VAL A 104 -2.80 -8.51 -20.73
C VAL A 104 -2.98 -8.58 -19.21
N LEU A 105 -3.93 -7.78 -18.68
CA LEU A 105 -4.31 -7.78 -17.27
C LEU A 105 -4.95 -9.11 -16.84
N ASP A 106 -5.64 -9.82 -17.74
CA ASP A 106 -6.21 -11.14 -17.48
C ASP A 106 -5.16 -12.26 -17.37
N ARG A 107 -4.01 -12.08 -18.04
CA ARG A 107 -2.91 -13.05 -18.00
C ARG A 107 -1.91 -12.77 -16.88
N LEU A 108 -1.94 -11.55 -16.34
CA LEU A 108 -1.04 -11.11 -15.27
C LEU A 108 -1.09 -12.02 -14.03
N PRO A 109 -2.27 -12.41 -13.49
CA PRO A 109 -2.34 -13.33 -12.36
C PRO A 109 -1.67 -14.68 -12.64
N ALA A 110 -1.93 -15.27 -13.81
CA ALA A 110 -1.34 -16.54 -14.21
C ALA A 110 0.18 -16.44 -14.40
N ALA A 111 0.66 -15.35 -15.00
CA ALA A 111 2.10 -15.10 -15.18
C ALA A 111 2.83 -14.84 -13.85
N LEU A 112 2.14 -14.25 -12.86
CA LEU A 112 2.66 -14.07 -11.51
C LEU A 112 2.73 -15.41 -10.75
N ASP A 113 1.74 -16.30 -10.93
CA ASP A 113 1.74 -17.64 -10.36
C ASP A 113 2.87 -18.51 -10.94
N GLU A 114 3.12 -18.44 -12.26
CA GLU A 114 4.22 -19.18 -12.90
C GLU A 114 5.62 -18.76 -12.41
N ARG A 115 5.76 -17.54 -11.90
CA ARG A 115 7.04 -16.97 -11.45
C ARG A 115 7.06 -16.65 -9.96
N SER A 116 6.17 -17.25 -9.18
CA SER A 116 5.97 -16.90 -7.77
C SER A 116 7.27 -16.98 -6.96
N GLU A 117 8.08 -18.02 -7.18
CA GLU A 117 9.36 -18.22 -6.47
C GLU A 117 10.39 -17.12 -6.76
N GLN A 118 10.51 -16.67 -8.02
CA GLN A 118 11.44 -15.59 -8.38
C GLN A 118 10.98 -14.24 -7.83
N ILE A 119 9.67 -13.98 -7.89
CA ILE A 119 9.09 -12.74 -7.35
C ILE A 119 9.24 -12.71 -5.83
N GLU A 120 9.10 -13.86 -5.17
CA GLU A 120 9.30 -14.02 -3.74
C GLU A 120 10.76 -13.72 -3.31
N GLU A 121 11.74 -14.15 -4.11
CA GLU A 121 13.15 -13.86 -3.87
C GLU A 121 13.46 -12.36 -4.01
N ILE A 122 12.94 -11.74 -5.08
CA ILE A 122 13.10 -10.29 -5.33
C ILE A 122 12.41 -9.46 -4.23
N ALA A 123 11.18 -9.83 -3.85
CA ALA A 123 10.46 -9.15 -2.79
C ALA A 123 11.19 -9.27 -1.45
N THR A 124 11.76 -10.44 -1.16
CA THR A 124 12.57 -10.66 0.05
C THR A 124 13.81 -9.76 0.04
N GLN A 125 14.53 -9.69 -1.08
CA GLN A 125 15.69 -8.79 -1.22
C GLN A 125 15.29 -7.31 -1.11
N ALA A 126 14.16 -6.90 -1.70
CA ALA A 126 13.67 -5.53 -1.61
C ALA A 126 13.29 -5.15 -0.17
N VAL A 127 12.63 -6.04 0.57
CA VAL A 127 12.31 -5.83 1.99
C VAL A 127 13.58 -5.77 2.83
N LEU A 128 14.55 -6.66 2.60
CA LEU A 128 15.85 -6.63 3.28
C LEU A 128 16.59 -5.31 3.01
N ALA A 129 16.68 -4.89 1.76
CA ALA A 129 17.30 -3.62 1.37
C ALA A 129 16.57 -2.42 1.99
N PHE A 130 15.23 -2.45 2.03
CA PHE A 130 14.43 -1.40 2.66
C PHE A 130 14.67 -1.34 4.17
N VAL A 131 14.72 -2.48 4.86
CA VAL A 131 14.99 -2.55 6.30
C VAL A 131 16.42 -2.10 6.61
N GLU A 132 17.39 -2.46 5.78
CA GLU A 132 18.79 -1.99 5.93
C GLU A 132 18.92 -0.48 5.71
N GLN A 133 18.10 0.10 4.83
CA GLN A 133 18.11 1.53 4.55
C GLN A 133 17.22 2.35 5.51
N LEU A 134 16.33 1.69 6.26
CA LEU A 134 15.46 2.33 7.23
C LEU A 134 16.24 2.61 8.52
N ASP A 135 16.86 3.77 8.61
CA ASP A 135 17.45 4.26 9.85
C ASP A 135 16.32 4.71 10.82
N VAL A 136 15.78 3.73 11.54
CA VAL A 136 14.74 3.95 12.57
C VAL A 136 15.23 4.96 13.61
N TYR A 137 16.54 4.98 13.90
CA TYR A 137 17.11 5.89 14.88
C TYR A 137 17.00 7.35 14.42
N SER A 138 17.40 7.67 13.19
CA SER A 138 17.24 9.04 12.67
C SER A 138 15.78 9.42 12.43
N MET A 139 14.91 8.49 12.01
CA MET A 139 13.47 8.76 11.88
C MET A 139 12.82 9.09 13.23
N VAL A 140 13.19 8.38 14.30
CA VAL A 140 12.71 8.67 15.66
C VAL A 140 13.33 9.96 16.17
N LEU A 141 14.62 10.22 15.92
CA LEU A 141 15.29 11.45 16.33
C LEU A 141 14.68 12.69 15.67
N ASP A 142 14.36 12.62 14.37
CA ASP A 142 13.72 13.70 13.61
C ASP A 142 12.28 13.96 14.11
N LYS A 143 11.56 12.91 14.51
CA LYS A 143 10.26 13.04 15.19
C LYS A 143 10.39 13.62 16.60
N LEU A 144 11.45 13.27 17.34
CA LEU A 144 11.75 13.80 18.67
C LEU A 144 12.20 15.25 18.64
N GLN A 145 12.90 15.70 17.60
CA GLN A 145 13.28 17.11 17.40
C GLN A 145 12.08 18.02 17.16
N GLY A 146 10.93 17.45 16.77
CA GLY A 146 9.66 18.16 16.68
C GLY A 146 8.90 18.30 18.01
N TYR A 147 9.32 17.61 19.07
CA TYR A 147 8.74 17.71 20.41
C TYR A 147 9.57 18.68 21.26
N ASP A 148 8.95 19.75 21.74
CA ASP A 148 9.58 20.70 22.66
C ASP A 148 9.87 20.00 24.01
N GLU A 149 10.94 20.37 24.72
CA GLU A 149 11.42 19.73 25.97
C GLU A 149 10.28 19.48 26.98
N ARG A 150 9.29 20.38 26.98
CA ARG A 150 8.08 20.34 27.84
C ARG A 150 7.11 19.21 27.50
N GLU A 151 6.99 18.86 26.22
CA GLU A 151 6.09 17.79 25.77
C GLU A 151 6.71 16.41 26.04
N LEU A 152 8.04 16.30 25.93
CA LEU A 152 8.79 15.13 26.39
C LEU A 152 8.70 14.95 27.91
N GLU A 153 8.84 16.03 28.67
CA GLU A 153 8.68 16.03 30.12
C GLU A 153 7.25 15.61 30.54
N ASP A 154 6.21 16.13 29.88
CA ASP A 154 4.81 15.77 30.19
C ASP A 154 4.49 14.31 29.85
N LEU A 155 4.99 13.79 28.72
CA LEU A 155 4.75 12.41 28.29
C LEU A 155 5.47 11.41 29.21
N LEU A 156 6.68 11.74 29.66
CA LEU A 156 7.44 10.95 30.63
C LEU A 156 6.75 10.99 32.01
N TRP A 157 6.35 12.17 32.49
CA TRP A 157 5.62 12.31 33.75
C TRP A 157 4.31 11.56 33.76
N ARG A 158 3.50 11.66 32.70
CA ARG A 158 2.19 11.01 32.65
C ARG A 158 2.32 9.49 32.67
N THR A 159 3.24 8.96 31.87
CA THR A 159 3.50 7.51 31.80
C THR A 159 4.04 6.97 33.14
N THR A 160 5.00 7.67 33.74
CA THR A 160 5.58 7.26 35.04
C THR A 160 4.54 7.36 36.15
N ASN A 161 3.74 8.42 36.20
CA ASN A 161 2.72 8.60 37.23
C ASN A 161 1.58 7.58 37.11
N GLU A 162 1.21 7.20 35.88
CA GLU A 162 0.17 6.20 35.63
C GLU A 162 0.61 4.79 36.05
N GLN A 163 1.84 4.39 35.72
CA GLN A 163 2.42 3.12 36.17
C GLN A 163 2.61 3.07 37.69
N LEU A 164 3.06 4.17 38.29
CA LEU A 164 3.24 4.25 39.74
C LEU A 164 1.90 4.22 40.48
N ASN A 165 0.87 4.87 39.93
CA ASN A 165 -0.49 4.78 40.46
C ASN A 165 -1.04 3.36 40.37
N TYR A 166 -0.77 2.62 39.29
CA TYR A 166 -1.20 1.21 39.20
C TYR A 166 -0.61 0.36 40.33
N ILE A 167 0.70 0.49 40.59
CA ILE A 167 1.36 -0.19 41.71
C ILE A 167 0.75 0.24 43.05
N LYS A 168 0.47 1.53 43.23
CA LYS A 168 -0.12 2.07 44.46
C LYS A 168 -1.54 1.55 44.68
N TYR A 169 -2.39 1.53 43.66
CA TYR A 169 -3.75 1.01 43.76
C TYR A 169 -3.74 -0.49 44.00
N LEU A 170 -2.91 -1.23 43.28
CA LEU A 170 -2.80 -2.67 43.45
C LEU A 170 -2.27 -3.02 44.84
N GLY A 171 -1.23 -2.32 45.31
CA GLY A 171 -0.72 -2.44 46.68
C GLY A 171 -1.74 -2.06 47.75
N SER A 172 -2.58 -1.05 47.51
CA SER A 172 -3.64 -0.63 48.45
C SER A 172 -4.77 -1.66 48.54
N VAL A 173 -5.20 -2.22 47.40
CA VAL A 173 -6.21 -3.29 47.35
C VAL A 173 -5.67 -4.56 48.01
N LEU A 174 -4.44 -4.95 47.67
CA LEU A 174 -3.82 -6.16 48.20
C LEU A 174 -3.48 -6.01 49.69
N GLY A 175 -3.10 -4.81 50.15
CA GLY A 175 -2.92 -4.49 51.56
C GLY A 175 -4.23 -4.49 52.35
N CYS A 176 -5.34 -4.01 51.77
CA CYS A 176 -6.66 -4.06 52.39
C CYS A 176 -7.16 -5.51 52.52
N LEU A 177 -7.11 -6.28 51.44
CA LEU A 177 -7.50 -7.70 51.44
C LEU A 177 -6.58 -8.54 52.33
N GLY A 178 -5.26 -8.36 52.22
CA GLY A 178 -4.27 -9.06 53.03
C GLY A 178 -4.39 -8.71 54.52
N GLY A 179 -4.57 -7.43 54.85
CA GLY A 179 -4.77 -6.98 56.23
C GLY A 179 -6.04 -7.54 56.87
N LEU A 180 -7.14 -7.62 56.10
CA LEU A 180 -8.40 -8.20 56.55
C LEU A 180 -8.27 -9.72 56.80
N VAL A 181 -7.55 -10.43 55.93
CA VAL A 181 -7.25 -11.87 56.08
C VAL A 181 -6.40 -12.13 57.33
N ILE A 182 -5.38 -11.29 57.58
CA ILE A 182 -4.48 -11.45 58.74
C ILE A 182 -5.20 -11.12 60.06
N TRP A 183 -6.05 -10.08 60.09
CA TRP A 183 -6.72 -9.65 61.32
C TRP A 183 -7.89 -10.57 61.71
N GLN A 184 -8.77 -10.93 60.76
CA GLN A 184 -10.00 -11.68 61.04
C GLN A 184 -10.20 -12.81 60.00
N PRO A 185 -9.52 -13.96 60.16
CA PRO A 185 -9.48 -14.99 59.12
C PRO A 185 -10.83 -15.67 58.87
N VAL A 186 -11.67 -15.83 59.90
CA VAL A 186 -12.98 -16.47 59.77
C VAL A 186 -13.95 -15.60 58.96
N PHE A 187 -13.98 -14.29 59.24
CA PHE A 187 -14.80 -13.35 58.47
C PHE A 187 -14.32 -13.24 57.02
N ALA A 188 -13.00 -13.19 56.81
CA ALA A 188 -12.41 -13.18 55.47
C ALA A 188 -12.82 -14.42 54.66
N LEU A 189 -12.71 -15.62 55.24
CA LEU A 189 -13.13 -16.87 54.61
C LEU A 189 -14.62 -16.87 54.23
N LEU A 190 -15.49 -16.35 55.10
CA LEU A 190 -16.92 -16.23 54.83
C LEU A 190 -17.17 -15.31 53.62
N VAL A 191 -16.53 -14.13 53.58
CA VAL A 191 -16.66 -13.19 52.47
C VAL A 191 -16.17 -13.82 51.16
N PHE A 192 -15.01 -14.47 51.16
CA PHE A 192 -14.49 -15.17 49.96
C PHE A 192 -15.41 -16.30 49.50
N ALA A 193 -15.98 -17.08 50.43
CA ALA A 193 -16.92 -18.15 50.11
C ALA A 193 -18.22 -17.63 49.48
N VAL A 194 -18.76 -16.51 49.99
CA VAL A 194 -19.95 -15.85 49.43
C VAL A 194 -19.66 -15.31 48.03
N VAL A 195 -18.53 -14.64 47.84
CA VAL A 195 -18.13 -14.12 46.51
C VAL A 195 -17.94 -15.26 45.51
N ALA A 196 -17.26 -16.35 45.91
CA ALA A 196 -17.09 -17.53 45.06
C ALA A 196 -18.43 -18.17 44.70
N ALA A 197 -19.36 -18.29 45.65
CA ALA A 197 -20.70 -18.82 45.41
C ALA A 197 -21.51 -17.92 44.45
N LEU A 198 -21.40 -16.60 44.57
CA LEU A 198 -22.04 -15.66 43.65
C LEU A 198 -21.48 -15.75 42.23
N VAL A 199 -20.15 -15.86 42.09
CA VAL A 199 -19.51 -16.00 40.76
C VAL A 199 -19.92 -17.31 40.10
N LEU A 200 -19.86 -18.43 40.84
CA LEU A 200 -20.29 -19.73 40.33
C LEU A 200 -21.78 -19.76 39.99
N GLY A 201 -22.62 -19.13 40.82
CA GLY A 201 -24.05 -19.00 40.55
C GLY A 201 -24.35 -18.13 39.33
N ALA A 202 -23.60 -17.05 39.13
CA ALA A 202 -23.72 -16.19 37.96
C ALA A 202 -23.25 -16.90 36.67
N ASP A 203 -22.16 -17.66 36.75
CA ASP A 203 -21.64 -18.46 35.64
C ASP A 203 -22.66 -19.53 35.21
N GLU A 204 -23.22 -20.27 36.17
CA GLU A 204 -24.26 -21.26 35.92
C GLU A 204 -25.54 -20.62 35.34
N ALA A 205 -25.95 -19.45 35.84
CA ALA A 205 -27.09 -18.72 35.30
C ALA A 205 -26.85 -18.24 33.86
N LEU A 206 -25.65 -17.74 33.54
CA LEU A 206 -25.25 -17.33 32.20
C LEU A 206 -25.21 -18.52 31.24
N LEU A 207 -24.62 -19.65 31.64
CA LEU A 207 -24.58 -20.89 30.85
C LEU A 207 -25.99 -21.41 30.54
N ARG A 208 -26.89 -21.35 31.53
CA ARG A 208 -28.29 -21.77 31.38
C ARG A 208 -29.12 -20.85 30.49
N THR A 209 -28.75 -19.58 30.31
CA THR A 209 -29.40 -18.66 29.36
C THR A 209 -28.89 -18.78 27.92
N ARG A 210 -27.78 -19.51 27.70
CA ARG A 210 -27.15 -19.69 26.38
C ARG A 210 -27.47 -21.05 25.73
N THR A 211 -28.21 -21.91 26.43
CA THR A 211 -28.81 -23.17 25.93
C THR A 211 -30.30 -22.98 25.71
#